data_AF-A0A5K7YE62-F1
#
_entry.id   AF-A0A5K7YE62-F1
#
_cell.length_a   1.000
_cell.length_b   1.000
_cell.length_c   1.000
_cell.angle_alpha   90.00
_cell.angle_beta   90.00
_cell.angle_gamma   90.00
#
_symmetry.space_group_name_H-M   'P 1'
#
loop_
_entity.id
_entity.type
_entity.pdbx_description
1 polymer ?
#
loop_
_entity_poly.entity_id
_entity_poly.type
_entity_poly.pdbx_seq_one_letter_code
_entity_poly.pdbx_strand_id
1 'polypeptide(L)'
;MKNNFLDDLIQAVTRVVTPNVPLLREVLVIGGMPKPTQNLRYLSYNRHTTMDGGRACDFSAVAVVNNRRARQWQLSGYPKKLSRWVFSTRWTRNPLDLYLNNIRCDPSVVAVLAGADSQYSLLGILTMTDLHGTGLANRREQYICPVVAVPGIDADALKTLQAFEAANQIKKSGIIGLQFYRKTGQMAGV
;
A
#
# COMPACT_ATOMS: atom_id res chain seq x y z
N MET A 1 14.62 22.04 15.21
CA MET A 1 15.17 20.96 14.35
C MET A 1 14.03 20.44 13.47
N LYS A 2 14.00 20.81 12.18
CA LYS A 2 13.07 20.20 11.21
C LYS A 2 13.71 18.86 10.79
N ASN A 3 13.46 17.80 11.54
CA ASN A 3 13.60 16.46 10.97
C ASN A 3 12.68 16.45 9.75
N ASN A 4 13.25 16.31 8.57
CA ASN A 4 12.49 16.31 7.32
C ASN A 4 11.64 15.05 7.33
N PHE A 5 10.40 15.17 7.78
CA PHE A 5 9.38 14.13 7.68
C PHE A 5 9.31 13.50 6.28
N LEU A 6 9.69 14.24 5.24
CA LEU A 6 9.86 13.73 3.88
C LEU A 6 10.97 12.68 3.77
N ASP A 7 12.13 12.95 4.37
CA ASP A 7 13.28 12.04 4.34
C ASP A 7 12.97 10.79 5.16
N ASP A 8 12.27 10.93 6.30
CA ASP A 8 11.78 9.81 7.10
C ASP A 8 10.80 8.92 6.31
N LEU A 9 9.88 9.53 5.55
CA LEU A 9 8.95 8.80 4.68
C LEU A 9 9.67 8.09 3.53
N ILE A 10 10.64 8.75 2.91
CA ILE A 10 11.45 8.17 1.82
C ILE A 10 12.25 6.98 2.36
N GLN A 11 12.87 7.12 3.53
CA GLN A 11 13.60 6.04 4.20
C GLN A 11 12.68 4.88 4.59
N ALA A 12 11.45 5.16 5.02
CA ALA A 12 10.49 4.10 5.32
C ALA A 12 10.12 3.27 4.07
N VAL A 13 10.19 3.85 2.87
CA VAL A 13 9.94 3.15 1.59
C VAL A 13 11.10 2.25 1.18
N THR A 14 12.36 2.60 1.53
CA THR A 14 13.54 1.82 1.13
C THR A 14 13.52 0.38 1.66
N ARG A 15 12.70 0.09 2.68
CA ARG A 15 12.49 -1.28 3.17
C ARG A 15 11.84 -2.21 2.14
N VAL A 16 11.08 -1.66 1.18
CA VAL A 16 10.29 -2.45 0.22
C VAL A 16 10.87 -2.35 -1.19
N VAL A 17 11.34 -1.18 -1.59
CA VAL A 17 11.87 -0.94 -2.94
C VAL A 17 12.92 0.16 -2.85
N THR A 18 13.89 0.19 -3.77
CA THR A 18 14.78 1.35 -3.92
C THR A 18 14.03 2.46 -4.66
N PRO A 19 13.54 3.53 -4.00
CA PRO A 19 12.76 4.54 -4.68
C PRO A 19 13.67 5.50 -5.46
N ASN A 20 13.15 6.07 -6.56
CA ASN A 20 13.74 7.27 -7.14
C ASN A 20 13.50 8.44 -6.18
N VAL A 21 14.49 8.69 -5.31
CA VAL A 21 14.41 9.70 -4.24
C VAL A 21 14.05 11.10 -4.77
N PRO A 22 14.67 11.62 -5.85
CA PRO A 22 14.27 12.89 -6.44
C PRO A 22 12.78 12.95 -6.82
N LEU A 23 12.29 11.96 -7.56
CA LEU A 23 10.89 11.92 -8.01
C LEU A 23 9.91 11.78 -6.84
N LEU A 24 10.22 10.90 -5.88
CA LEU A 24 9.37 10.70 -4.72
C LEU A 24 9.31 11.96 -3.85
N ARG A 25 10.45 12.64 -3.66
CA ARG A 25 10.50 13.91 -2.92
C ARG A 25 9.68 14.98 -3.63
N GLU A 26 9.82 15.14 -4.95
CA GLU A 26 9.05 16.09 -5.73
C GLU A 26 7.53 15.83 -5.58
N VAL A 27 7.10 14.59 -5.67
CA VAL A 27 5.69 14.22 -5.54
C VAL A 27 5.14 14.49 -4.14
N LEU A 28 5.94 14.26 -3.10
CA LEU A 28 5.53 14.60 -1.73
C LEU A 28 5.48 16.11 -1.49
N VAL A 29 6.36 16.88 -2.15
CA VAL A 29 6.37 18.34 -2.08
C VAL A 29 5.16 18.93 -2.82
N ILE A 30 4.92 18.52 -4.07
CA ILE A 30 3.79 18.97 -4.90
C ILE A 30 2.46 18.48 -4.31
N GLY A 31 2.40 17.18 -4.01
CA GLY A 31 1.23 16.51 -3.46
C GLY A 31 0.88 17.05 -2.07
N GLY A 32 1.88 17.47 -1.29
CA GLY A 32 1.72 18.07 0.03
C GLY A 32 1.21 17.10 1.09
N MET A 33 1.15 17.57 2.34
CA MET A 33 0.68 16.78 3.48
C MET A 33 -0.82 16.97 3.72
N PRO A 34 -1.52 15.99 4.31
CA PRO A 34 -2.90 16.16 4.74
C PRO A 34 -3.01 17.24 5.82
N LYS A 35 -4.05 18.09 5.71
CA LYS A 35 -4.39 19.06 6.75
C LYS A 35 -4.76 18.34 8.06
N PRO A 36 -4.72 19.02 9.22
CA PRO A 36 -5.09 18.41 10.51
C PRO A 36 -6.51 17.83 10.57
N THR A 37 -7.41 18.27 9.68
CA THR A 37 -8.78 17.75 9.55
C THR A 37 -8.92 16.62 8.52
N GLN A 38 -7.90 16.38 7.70
CA GLN A 38 -7.89 15.36 6.65
C GLN A 38 -7.27 14.06 7.16
N ASN A 39 -7.93 12.94 6.89
CA ASN A 39 -7.43 11.60 7.24
C ASN A 39 -6.30 11.16 6.31
N LEU A 40 -6.36 11.55 5.04
CA LEU A 40 -5.34 11.27 4.04
C LEU A 40 -5.35 12.34 2.95
N ARG A 41 -4.27 12.39 2.18
CA ARG A 41 -4.16 13.21 0.98
C ARG A 41 -3.61 12.35 -0.15
N TYR A 42 -4.34 12.30 -1.26
CA TYR A 42 -3.89 11.60 -2.45
C TYR A 42 -2.72 12.34 -3.10
N LEU A 43 -1.78 11.56 -3.62
CA LEU A 43 -0.63 12.03 -4.37
C LEU A 43 -0.91 11.89 -5.87
N SER A 44 -0.23 12.72 -6.66
CA SER A 44 -0.25 12.61 -8.11
C SER A 44 0.48 11.34 -8.57
N TYR A 45 0.14 10.88 -9.78
CA TYR A 45 0.73 9.68 -10.37
C TYR A 45 2.25 9.80 -10.48
N ASN A 46 2.99 8.88 -9.86
CA ASN A 46 4.44 8.90 -9.76
C ASN A 46 5.08 7.52 -9.91
N ARG A 47 4.59 6.72 -10.85
CA ARG A 47 5.07 5.35 -11.03
C ARG A 47 6.55 5.34 -11.39
N HIS A 48 7.33 4.57 -10.64
CA HIS A 48 8.74 4.30 -10.90
C HIS A 48 8.97 2.80 -11.03
N THR A 49 9.62 2.40 -12.12
CA THR A 49 9.99 1.02 -12.42
C THR A 49 11.43 0.79 -12.05
N THR A 50 11.67 -0.22 -11.22
CA THR A 50 13.00 -0.73 -10.87
C THR A 50 13.12 -2.18 -11.31
N MET A 51 14.35 -2.61 -11.61
CA MET A 51 14.66 -4.00 -11.93
C MET A 51 15.40 -4.59 -10.74
N ASP A 52 14.86 -5.67 -10.15
CA ASP A 52 15.48 -6.37 -9.03
C ASP A 52 15.36 -7.88 -9.22
N GLY A 53 16.48 -8.60 -9.18
CA GLY A 53 16.51 -10.07 -9.27
C GLY A 53 15.78 -10.69 -10.47
N GLY A 54 15.72 -10.00 -11.62
CA GLY A 54 14.96 -10.46 -12.79
C GLY A 54 13.44 -10.30 -12.67
N ARG A 55 12.99 -9.42 -11.77
CA ARG A 55 11.61 -8.93 -11.63
C ARG A 55 11.57 -7.44 -11.93
N ALA A 56 10.52 -7.01 -12.64
CA ALA A 56 10.20 -5.59 -12.76
C ALA A 56 9.30 -5.17 -11.58
N CYS A 57 9.76 -4.22 -10.78
CA CYS A 57 9.08 -3.68 -9.61
C CYS A 57 8.62 -2.24 -9.88
N ASP A 58 7.32 -2.05 -10.10
CA ASP A 58 6.69 -0.75 -10.29
C ASP A 58 6.13 -0.24 -8.96
N PHE A 59 6.75 0.77 -8.38
CA PHE A 59 6.25 1.44 -7.18
C PHE A 59 5.51 2.72 -7.54
N SER A 60 4.37 2.96 -6.90
CA SER A 60 3.64 4.23 -6.97
C SER A 60 3.27 4.68 -5.57
N ALA A 61 3.63 5.90 -5.19
CA ALA A 61 3.13 6.51 -3.97
C ALA A 61 1.74 7.08 -4.24
N VAL A 62 0.77 6.69 -3.42
CA VAL A 62 -0.64 6.89 -3.72
C VAL A 62 -1.27 7.91 -2.79
N ALA A 63 -0.98 7.82 -1.51
CA ALA A 63 -1.55 8.73 -0.53
C ALA A 63 -0.64 8.89 0.69
N VAL A 64 -0.69 10.07 1.31
CA VAL A 64 -0.13 10.30 2.64
C VAL A 64 -1.26 10.19 3.66
N VAL A 65 -1.10 9.32 4.65
CA VAL A 65 -2.05 9.09 5.73
C VAL A 65 -1.66 9.95 6.94
N ASN A 66 -2.66 10.53 7.60
CA ASN A 66 -2.49 11.28 8.84
C ASN A 66 -2.64 10.35 10.05
N ASN A 67 -1.52 9.99 10.67
CA ASN A 67 -1.45 9.02 11.77
C ASN A 67 -2.25 9.47 12.99
N ARG A 68 -2.26 10.77 13.28
CA ARG A 68 -3.03 11.35 14.41
C ARG A 68 -4.52 11.10 14.31
N ARG A 69 -5.04 10.93 13.10
CA ARG A 69 -6.47 10.64 12.84
C ARG A 69 -6.74 9.17 12.56
N ALA A 70 -5.74 8.29 12.60
CA ALA A 70 -5.90 6.88 12.24
C ALA A 70 -7.03 6.20 13.03
N ARG A 71 -7.14 6.46 14.34
CA ARG A 71 -8.23 5.91 15.17
C ARG A 71 -9.62 6.39 14.74
N GLN A 72 -9.76 7.65 14.32
CA GLN A 72 -11.02 8.21 13.84
C GLN A 72 -11.37 7.70 12.43
N TRP A 73 -10.36 7.29 11.68
CA TRP A 73 -10.52 6.76 10.33
C TRP A 73 -10.93 5.27 10.32
N GLN A 74 -10.70 4.57 11.44
CA GLN A 74 -11.09 3.18 11.64
C GLN A 74 -12.60 2.97 11.50
N LEU A 75 -12.97 1.93 10.76
CA LEU A 75 -14.36 1.48 10.68
C LEU A 75 -14.60 0.36 11.68
N SER A 76 -15.63 0.52 12.51
CA SER A 76 -16.11 -0.49 13.46
C SER A 76 -17.61 -0.74 13.26
N GLY A 77 -18.13 -1.81 13.87
CA GLY A 77 -19.57 -2.12 13.89
C GLY A 77 -20.22 -2.27 12.51
N TYR A 78 -21.38 -1.65 12.34
CA TYR A 78 -22.19 -1.73 11.12
C TYR A 78 -21.53 -1.06 9.89
N PRO A 79 -20.94 0.16 9.99
CA PRO A 79 -20.20 0.77 8.88
C PRO A 79 -19.10 -0.12 8.29
N LYS A 80 -18.39 -0.89 9.14
CA LYS A 80 -17.37 -1.86 8.69
C LYS A 80 -17.96 -2.96 7.82
N LYS A 81 -19.13 -3.51 8.19
CA LYS A 81 -19.80 -4.57 7.43
C LYS A 81 -20.23 -4.06 6.05
N LEU A 82 -20.86 -2.89 6.00
CA LEU A 82 -21.30 -2.27 4.75
C LEU A 82 -20.10 -1.96 3.84
N SER A 83 -19.04 -1.37 4.40
CA SER A 83 -17.83 -1.04 3.64
C SER A 83 -17.14 -2.28 3.08
N ARG A 84 -17.03 -3.37 3.84
CA ARG A 84 -16.50 -4.66 3.33
C ARG A 84 -17.34 -5.27 2.23
N TRP A 85 -18.66 -5.06 2.25
CA TRP A 85 -19.55 -5.55 1.20
C TRP A 85 -19.39 -4.76 -0.10
N VAL A 86 -19.44 -3.42 -0.01
CA VAL A 86 -19.25 -2.51 -1.15
C VAL A 86 -17.84 -2.66 -1.75
N PHE A 87 -16.82 -2.63 -0.90
CA PHE A 87 -15.41 -2.78 -1.30
C PHE A 87 -14.95 -4.23 -1.20
N SER A 88 -15.72 -5.13 -1.80
CA SER A 88 -15.29 -6.51 -2.02
C SER A 88 -14.69 -6.65 -3.42
N THR A 89 -13.80 -7.62 -3.61
CA THR A 89 -13.17 -7.94 -4.91
C THR A 89 -14.17 -8.28 -6.02
N ARG A 90 -15.45 -8.52 -5.67
CA ARG A 90 -16.55 -8.72 -6.60
C ARG A 90 -17.07 -7.42 -7.22
N TRP A 91 -17.05 -6.32 -6.48
CA TRP A 91 -17.66 -5.04 -6.88
C TRP A 91 -16.61 -3.95 -7.15
N THR A 92 -15.52 -3.91 -6.40
CA THR A 92 -14.43 -2.95 -6.61
C THR A 92 -13.24 -3.62 -7.29
N ARG A 93 -12.89 -3.14 -8.49
CA ARG A 93 -11.71 -3.58 -9.25
C ARG A 93 -10.49 -2.68 -9.07
N ASN A 94 -10.65 -1.53 -8.42
CA ASN A 94 -9.55 -0.62 -8.13
C ASN A 94 -8.76 -1.13 -6.89
N PRO A 95 -7.48 -1.52 -7.03
CA PRO A 95 -6.69 -2.04 -5.91
C PRO A 95 -6.51 -1.00 -4.79
N LEU A 96 -6.43 0.28 -5.13
CA LEU A 96 -6.30 1.38 -4.17
C LEU A 96 -7.47 1.42 -3.18
N ASP A 97 -8.69 1.38 -3.70
CA ASP A 97 -9.91 1.47 -2.88
C ASP A 97 -10.05 0.24 -1.98
N LEU A 98 -9.68 -0.94 -2.49
CA LEU A 98 -9.62 -2.17 -1.71
C LEU A 98 -8.61 -2.06 -0.57
N TYR A 99 -7.41 -1.54 -0.84
CA TYR A 99 -6.37 -1.40 0.18
C TYR A 99 -6.74 -0.39 1.25
N LEU A 100 -7.26 0.78 0.88
CA LEU A 100 -7.74 1.78 1.84
C LEU A 100 -8.85 1.21 2.72
N ASN A 101 -9.82 0.50 2.13
CA ASN A 101 -10.87 -0.14 2.90
C ASN A 101 -10.31 -1.20 3.87
N ASN A 102 -9.35 -2.01 3.42
CA ASN A 102 -8.74 -3.04 4.25
C ASN A 102 -7.97 -2.43 5.42
N ILE A 103 -7.21 -1.35 5.21
CA ILE A 103 -6.55 -0.60 6.29
C ILE A 103 -7.58 -0.12 7.33
N ARG A 104 -8.66 0.54 6.88
CA ARG A 104 -9.70 1.07 7.78
C ARG A 104 -10.40 -0.02 8.59
N CYS A 105 -10.50 -1.22 8.04
CA CYS A 105 -11.18 -2.34 8.67
C CYS A 105 -10.26 -3.18 9.56
N ASP A 106 -8.94 -2.97 9.49
CA ASP A 106 -7.93 -3.73 10.22
C ASP A 106 -7.51 -2.96 11.50
N PRO A 107 -7.94 -3.43 12.69
CA PRO A 107 -7.63 -2.75 13.94
C PRO A 107 -6.13 -2.77 14.25
N SER A 108 -5.39 -3.81 13.84
CA SER A 108 -3.97 -3.95 14.14
C SER A 108 -3.14 -2.95 13.35
N VAL A 109 -3.44 -2.79 12.06
CA VAL A 109 -2.77 -1.78 11.22
C VAL A 109 -3.10 -0.37 11.70
N VAL A 110 -4.35 -0.09 12.04
CA VAL A 110 -4.74 1.21 12.59
C VAL A 110 -4.05 1.49 13.93
N ALA A 111 -3.88 0.47 14.78
CA ALA A 111 -3.16 0.62 16.03
C ALA A 111 -1.69 1.00 15.79
N VAL A 112 -1.02 0.35 14.82
CA VAL A 112 0.34 0.71 14.41
C VAL A 112 0.41 2.16 13.90
N LEU A 113 -0.51 2.55 13.01
CA LEU A 113 -0.57 3.92 12.49
C LEU A 113 -0.82 4.96 13.59
N ALA A 114 -1.69 4.64 14.56
CA ALA A 114 -2.03 5.55 15.65
C ALA A 114 -0.94 5.63 16.74
N GLY A 115 -0.14 4.58 16.89
CA GLY A 115 0.93 4.48 17.88
C GLY A 115 2.28 4.96 17.38
N ALA A 116 2.45 5.18 16.08
CA ALA A 116 3.68 5.69 15.51
C ALA A 116 3.97 7.14 15.95
N ASP A 117 5.22 7.43 16.29
CA ASP A 117 5.68 8.78 16.63
C ASP A 117 5.62 9.73 15.43
N SER A 118 5.66 9.19 14.21
CA SER A 118 5.54 9.97 12.98
C SER A 118 4.11 10.51 12.81
N GLN A 119 4.01 11.76 12.35
CA GLN A 119 2.70 12.38 12.09
C GLN A 119 2.04 11.81 10.83
N TYR A 120 2.84 11.27 9.91
CA TYR A 120 2.41 10.86 8.59
C TYR A 120 2.97 9.48 8.24
N SER A 121 2.22 8.75 7.43
CA SER A 121 2.64 7.50 6.80
C SER A 121 2.38 7.56 5.30
N LEU A 122 3.18 6.84 4.51
CA LEU A 122 2.97 6.75 3.08
C LEU A 122 2.23 5.44 2.72
N LEU A 123 1.16 5.57 1.96
CA LEU A 123 0.53 4.45 1.27
C LEU A 123 1.03 4.44 -0.18
N GLY A 124 1.60 3.32 -0.58
CA GLY A 124 1.99 3.04 -1.94
C GLY A 124 1.35 1.76 -2.47
N ILE A 125 1.49 1.56 -3.77
CA ILE A 125 1.17 0.31 -4.45
C ILE A 125 2.45 -0.15 -5.13
N LEU A 126 2.83 -1.40 -4.88
CA LEU A 126 3.94 -2.05 -5.53
C LEU A 126 3.42 -3.16 -6.43
N THR A 127 3.78 -3.08 -7.71
CA THR A 127 3.47 -4.11 -8.70
C THR A 127 4.77 -4.83 -9.07
N MET A 128 4.85 -6.11 -8.75
CA MET A 128 5.97 -6.97 -9.14
C MET A 128 5.55 -7.79 -10.35
N THR A 129 6.41 -7.82 -11.36
CA THR A 129 6.21 -8.61 -12.58
C THR A 129 7.40 -9.51 -12.79
N ASP A 130 7.19 -10.83 -12.80
CA ASP A 130 8.26 -11.78 -13.09
C ASP A 130 8.62 -11.71 -14.60
N LEU A 131 9.90 -11.46 -14.90
CA LEU A 131 10.40 -11.37 -16.28
C LEU A 131 10.95 -12.71 -16.81
N HIS A 132 11.01 -13.74 -15.97
CA HIS A 132 11.48 -15.08 -16.34
C HIS A 132 10.39 -15.83 -17.12
N GLY A 133 10.38 -15.64 -18.44
CA GLY A 133 9.44 -16.30 -19.33
C GLY A 133 9.87 -16.23 -20.80
N THR A 134 10.93 -16.95 -21.17
CA THR A 134 11.29 -17.18 -22.57
C THR A 134 10.39 -18.29 -23.14
N GLY A 135 9.17 -17.94 -23.57
CA GLY A 135 8.30 -18.90 -24.27
C GLY A 135 6.87 -18.39 -24.48
N LEU A 136 6.26 -18.78 -25.61
CA LEU A 136 4.88 -18.46 -26.01
C LEU A 136 3.79 -18.89 -24.98
N ALA A 137 4.14 -19.73 -24.01
CA ALA A 137 3.24 -20.23 -22.96
C ALA A 137 3.57 -19.71 -21.55
N ASN A 138 4.65 -18.95 -21.34
CA ASN A 138 5.03 -18.47 -20.01
C ASN A 138 4.29 -17.17 -19.67
N ARG A 139 3.16 -17.36 -18.98
CA ARG A 139 2.29 -16.33 -18.42
C ARG A 139 3.10 -15.47 -17.43
N ARG A 140 3.32 -14.19 -17.75
CA ARG A 140 3.92 -13.23 -16.80
C ARG A 140 3.03 -13.12 -15.57
N GLU A 141 3.51 -13.63 -14.44
CA GLU A 141 2.81 -13.48 -13.17
C GLU A 141 3.03 -12.06 -12.67
N GLN A 142 1.94 -11.35 -12.41
CA GLN A 142 1.97 -9.99 -11.91
C GLN A 142 1.28 -9.93 -10.55
N TYR A 143 1.99 -9.42 -9.56
CA TYR A 143 1.55 -9.32 -8.18
C TYR A 143 1.43 -7.86 -7.80
N ILE A 144 0.29 -7.46 -7.28
CA ILE A 144 0.05 -6.11 -6.77
C ILE A 144 -0.06 -6.22 -5.25
N CYS A 145 0.73 -5.45 -4.52
CA CYS A 145 0.69 -5.40 -3.07
C CYS A 145 0.56 -3.95 -2.58
N PRO A 146 -0.19 -3.70 -1.49
CA PRO A 146 -0.11 -2.42 -0.81
C PRO A 146 1.25 -2.30 -0.11
N VAL A 147 1.72 -1.07 0.03
CA VAL A 147 2.90 -0.73 0.82
C VAL A 147 2.50 0.35 1.81
N VAL A 148 2.62 0.07 3.10
CA VAL A 148 2.36 1.02 4.18
C VAL A 148 3.69 1.38 4.83
N ALA A 149 4.29 2.49 4.41
CA ALA A 149 5.56 2.96 4.95
C ALA A 149 5.30 3.89 6.13
N VAL A 150 5.61 3.41 7.34
CA VAL A 150 5.47 4.16 8.59
C VAL A 150 6.88 4.39 9.15
N PRO A 151 7.34 5.65 9.26
CA PRO A 151 8.65 5.93 9.82
C PRO A 151 8.75 5.61 11.32
N GLY A 152 9.93 5.17 11.76
CA GLY A 152 10.27 5.04 13.19
C GLY A 152 9.52 3.95 13.96
N ILE A 153 8.92 2.97 13.28
CA ILE A 153 8.22 1.87 13.93
C ILE A 153 9.17 0.79 14.43
N ASP A 154 8.75 0.08 15.48
CA ASP A 154 9.46 -1.10 15.99
C ASP A 154 9.30 -2.34 15.08
N ALA A 155 10.03 -3.40 15.41
CA ALA A 155 10.05 -4.64 14.63
C ALA A 155 8.71 -5.38 14.66
N ASP A 156 7.92 -5.29 15.72
CA ASP A 156 6.66 -6.01 15.85
C ASP A 156 5.50 -5.31 15.12
N ALA A 157 5.50 -3.98 15.14
CA ALA A 157 4.70 -3.12 14.28
C ALA A 157 5.05 -3.36 12.81
N LEU A 158 6.34 -3.49 12.47
CA LEU A 158 6.77 -3.80 11.11
C LEU A 158 6.26 -5.18 10.65
N LYS A 159 6.36 -6.22 11.49
CA LYS A 159 5.79 -7.55 11.18
C LYS A 159 4.28 -7.48 10.95
N THR A 160 3.57 -6.69 11.75
CA THR A 160 2.13 -6.48 11.59
C THR A 160 1.80 -5.87 10.22
N LEU A 161 2.56 -4.86 9.79
CA LEU A 161 2.40 -4.27 8.47
C LEU A 161 2.74 -5.26 7.36
N GLN A 162 3.84 -6.01 7.46
CA GLN A 162 4.22 -7.02 6.48
C GLN A 162 3.17 -8.12 6.34
N ALA A 163 2.60 -8.58 7.46
CA ALA A 163 1.51 -9.57 7.46
C ALA A 163 0.26 -9.00 6.75
N PHE A 164 -0.07 -7.73 6.99
CA PHE A 164 -1.16 -7.04 6.27
C PHE A 164 -0.86 -6.92 4.78
N GLU A 165 0.35 -6.53 4.39
CA GLU A 165 0.78 -6.37 3.00
C GLU A 165 0.67 -7.71 2.24
N ALA A 166 1.18 -8.78 2.85
CA ALA A 166 1.09 -10.14 2.31
C ALA A 166 -0.36 -10.62 2.21
N ALA A 167 -1.18 -10.41 3.25
CA ALA A 167 -2.59 -10.80 3.25
C ALA A 167 -3.42 -10.05 2.19
N ASN A 168 -2.98 -8.87 1.79
CA ASN A 168 -3.65 -8.04 0.79
C ASN A 168 -2.99 -8.08 -0.59
N GLN A 169 -2.08 -9.01 -0.82
CA GLN A 169 -1.54 -9.23 -2.15
C GLN A 169 -2.61 -9.74 -3.12
N ILE A 170 -2.68 -9.10 -4.28
CA ILE A 170 -3.55 -9.45 -5.39
C ILE A 170 -2.69 -10.04 -6.50
N LYS A 171 -2.92 -11.31 -6.82
CA LYS A 171 -2.34 -11.95 -8.01
C LYS A 171 -3.20 -11.58 -9.21
N LYS A 172 -2.61 -10.89 -10.17
CA LYS A 172 -3.22 -10.61 -11.47
C LYS A 172 -2.86 -11.76 -12.39
N SER A 173 -3.84 -12.61 -12.65
CA SER A 173 -3.71 -13.72 -13.60
C SER A 173 -4.68 -13.45 -14.75
N GLY A 174 -4.15 -13.10 -15.94
CA GLY A 174 -4.96 -12.85 -17.13
C GLY A 174 -4.56 -13.72 -18.32
N ILE A 175 -5.54 -14.07 -19.14
CA ILE A 175 -5.39 -14.50 -20.54
C ILE A 175 -5.67 -13.24 -21.39
N ILE A 176 -5.11 -13.14 -22.60
CA ILE A 176 -5.45 -12.08 -23.57
C ILE A 176 -6.98 -11.92 -23.60
N GLY A 177 -7.50 -10.74 -23.20
CA GLY A 177 -8.92 -10.40 -23.22
C GLY A 177 -9.70 -10.48 -21.88
N LEU A 178 -9.24 -11.20 -20.86
CA LEU A 178 -9.90 -11.25 -19.54
C LEU A 178 -8.89 -11.20 -18.37
N GLN A 179 -8.85 -10.07 -17.66
CA GLN A 179 -8.04 -9.89 -16.46
C GLN A 179 -8.84 -10.35 -15.22
N PHE A 180 -8.45 -11.48 -14.62
CA PHE A 180 -9.00 -11.93 -13.35
C PHE A 180 -8.08 -11.52 -12.19
N TYR A 181 -8.66 -10.84 -11.20
CA TYR A 181 -7.97 -10.43 -9.96
C TYR A 181 -8.31 -11.44 -8.87
N ARG A 182 -7.32 -12.20 -8.38
CA ARG A 182 -7.49 -13.16 -7.27
C ARG A 182 -6.65 -12.71 -6.07
N LYS A 183 -7.32 -12.42 -4.94
CA LYS A 183 -6.66 -12.20 -3.65
C LYS A 183 -6.09 -13.53 -3.16
N THR A 184 -4.79 -13.59 -2.90
CA THR A 184 -4.09 -14.84 -2.51
C THR A 184 -3.94 -14.97 -1.00
N GLY A 185 -4.10 -13.87 -0.25
CA GLY A 185 -4.12 -13.87 1.21
C GLY A 185 -5.53 -14.06 1.78
N GLN A 186 -6.05 -15.27 1.71
CA GLN A 186 -7.03 -15.75 2.68
C GLN A 186 -6.27 -16.76 3.55
N MET A 187 -5.94 -16.39 4.79
CA MET A 187 -5.71 -17.41 5.79
C MET A 187 -6.96 -18.28 5.80
N ALA A 188 -6.76 -19.57 5.58
CA ALA A 188 -7.74 -20.59 5.89
C ALA A 188 -8.10 -20.43 7.37
N GLY A 189 -9.25 -19.79 7.62
CA GLY A 189 -9.91 -19.82 8.89
C GLY A 189 -10.75 -21.08 8.93
N VAL A 190 -10.38 -21.96 9.85
CA VAL A 190 -11.15 -22.98 10.56
C VAL A 190 -12.65 -23.01 10.25
#